data_AF-A0A661QEM2-F1
#
_entry.id   AF-A0A661QEM2-F1
#
_cell.length_a   1.000
_cell.length_b   1.000
_cell.length_c   1.000
_cell.angle_alpha   90.00
_cell.angle_beta   90.00
_cell.angle_gamma   90.00
#
_symmetry.space_group_name_H-M   'P 1'
#
loop_
_entity.id
_entity.type
_entity.pdbx_description
1 polymer ?
#
loop_
_entity_poly.entity_id
_entity_poly.type
_entity_poly.pdbx_seq_one_letter_code
_entity_poly.pdbx_strand_id
1 'polypeptide(L)'
;TGEMLREWSSKMDQADALLIMACAFGVQTIARQSRKMVIPALDTLFIGKETAVGCFDEICTQCGTCILGETGGICPVTSCHKGLVNGPCGGTNNGKCEIDSNKDCAWTLIYNRLKELGRLDSMRKLQAPRNHQREPSPGKFMISPGAQ
;
A
#
# COMPACT_ATOMS: atom_id res chain seq x y z
N THR A 1 0.74 -13.95 15.79
CA THR A 1 -0.67 -13.58 16.11
C THR A 1 -1.41 -14.67 16.85
N GLY A 2 -1.51 -15.90 16.34
CA GLY A 2 -2.22 -16.97 17.06
C GLY A 2 -1.57 -17.41 18.37
N GLU A 3 -0.23 -17.38 18.47
CA GLU A 3 0.48 -17.65 19.72
C GLU A 3 0.20 -16.59 20.79
N MET A 4 0.32 -15.30 20.44
CA MET A 4 -0.01 -14.18 21.32
C MET A 4 -1.47 -14.26 21.82
N LEU A 5 -2.42 -14.63 20.94
CA LEU A 5 -3.80 -14.80 21.37
C LEU A 5 -3.97 -15.92 22.41
N ARG A 6 -3.24 -17.04 22.26
CA ARG A 6 -3.28 -18.14 23.24
C ARG A 6 -2.65 -17.72 24.56
N GLU A 7 -1.52 -17.02 24.53
CA GLU A 7 -0.83 -16.52 25.72
C GLU A 7 -1.74 -15.61 26.56
N TRP A 8 -2.53 -14.76 25.91
CA TRP A 8 -3.39 -13.78 26.58
C TRP A 8 -4.85 -14.24 26.74
N SER A 9 -5.18 -15.48 26.36
CA SER A 9 -6.56 -16.01 26.36
C SER A 9 -7.25 -15.85 27.71
N SER A 10 -6.57 -16.22 28.81
CA SER A 10 -7.17 -16.16 30.15
C SER A 10 -7.59 -14.75 30.59
N LYS A 11 -6.87 -13.72 30.13
CA LYS A 11 -7.23 -12.31 30.40
C LYS A 11 -8.32 -11.83 29.46
N MET A 12 -8.27 -12.25 28.19
CA MET A 12 -9.31 -11.95 27.21
C MET A 12 -10.67 -12.58 27.58
N ASP A 13 -10.65 -13.76 28.19
CA ASP A 13 -11.86 -14.48 28.60
C ASP A 13 -12.62 -13.74 29.72
N GLN A 14 -11.93 -12.93 30.52
CA GLN A 14 -12.52 -12.06 31.54
C GLN A 14 -13.22 -10.82 30.98
N ALA A 15 -12.93 -10.44 29.73
CA ALA A 15 -13.52 -9.26 29.10
C ALA A 15 -14.86 -9.59 28.43
N ASP A 16 -15.81 -8.64 28.44
CA ASP A 16 -17.07 -8.77 27.71
C ASP A 16 -16.88 -8.56 26.19
N ALA A 17 -15.95 -7.68 25.82
CA ALA A 17 -15.59 -7.34 24.45
C ALA A 17 -14.11 -6.95 24.33
N LEU A 18 -13.60 -6.98 23.09
CA LEU A 18 -12.23 -6.63 22.75
C LEU A 18 -12.22 -5.39 21.85
N LEU A 19 -11.66 -4.29 22.33
CA LEU A 19 -11.44 -3.08 21.55
C LEU A 19 -10.06 -3.13 20.87
N ILE A 20 -10.02 -3.07 19.54
CA ILE A 20 -8.79 -3.35 18.77
C ILE A 20 -8.33 -2.10 18.00
N MET A 21 -7.14 -1.60 18.36
CA MET A 21 -6.44 -0.52 17.66
C MET A 21 -5.51 -1.06 16.57
N ALA A 22 -6.10 -1.63 15.53
CA ALA A 22 -5.36 -2.15 14.38
C ALA A 22 -6.13 -1.87 13.09
N CYS A 23 -5.48 -2.09 11.94
CA CYS A 23 -6.18 -2.04 10.66
C CYS A 23 -7.22 -3.17 10.54
N ALA A 24 -8.09 -3.09 9.53
CA ALA A 24 -9.18 -4.02 9.29
C ALA A 24 -8.69 -5.48 9.23
N PHE A 25 -7.51 -5.73 8.67
CA PHE A 25 -6.91 -7.06 8.65
C PHE A 25 -6.62 -7.59 10.07
N GLY A 26 -6.09 -6.74 10.96
CA GLY A 26 -5.86 -7.08 12.35
C GLY A 26 -7.16 -7.38 13.08
N VAL A 27 -8.15 -6.49 12.98
CA VAL A 27 -9.48 -6.68 13.59
C VAL A 27 -10.11 -8.00 13.15
N GLN A 28 -10.13 -8.30 11.85
CA GLN A 28 -10.65 -9.56 11.31
C GLN A 28 -9.85 -10.78 11.78
N THR A 29 -8.53 -10.65 11.88
CA THR A 29 -7.66 -11.74 12.36
C THR A 29 -7.98 -12.13 13.80
N ILE A 30 -8.20 -11.15 14.67
CA ILE A 30 -8.61 -11.37 16.07
C ILE A 30 -10.03 -11.91 16.13
N ALA A 31 -10.97 -11.32 15.39
CA ALA A 31 -12.37 -11.76 15.36
C ALA A 31 -12.53 -13.21 14.91
N ARG A 32 -11.72 -13.69 13.96
CA ARG A 32 -11.75 -15.10 13.51
C ARG A 32 -11.21 -16.11 14.53
N GLN A 33 -10.45 -15.65 15.53
CA GLN A 33 -9.78 -16.51 16.52
C GLN A 33 -10.34 -16.35 17.93
N SER A 34 -11.18 -15.35 18.16
CA SER A 34 -11.83 -15.06 19.44
C SER A 34 -13.31 -15.44 19.41
N ARG A 35 -13.85 -15.84 20.57
CA ARG A 35 -15.30 -16.01 20.76
C ARG A 35 -15.98 -14.75 21.27
N LYS A 36 -15.21 -13.70 21.58
CA LYS A 36 -15.70 -12.42 22.12
C LYS A 36 -16.07 -11.45 21.00
N MET A 37 -16.95 -10.50 21.31
CA MET A 37 -17.23 -9.35 20.45
C MET A 37 -15.93 -8.57 20.21
N VAL A 38 -15.57 -8.33 18.95
CA VAL A 38 -14.38 -7.55 18.57
C VAL A 38 -14.84 -6.24 17.94
N ILE A 39 -14.43 -5.11 18.53
CA ILE A 39 -14.85 -3.76 18.16
C ILE A 39 -13.63 -3.03 17.59
N PRO A 40 -13.68 -2.50 16.36
CA PRO A 40 -12.59 -1.66 15.84
C PRO A 40 -12.54 -0.34 16.61
N ALA A 41 -11.34 0.07 17.02
CA ALA A 41 -11.11 1.34 17.72
C ALA A 41 -10.74 2.50 16.78
N LEU A 42 -10.42 2.19 15.52
CA LEU A 42 -9.96 3.13 14.51
C LEU A 42 -10.36 2.66 13.11
N ASP A 43 -10.47 3.61 12.19
CA ASP A 43 -10.73 3.34 10.78
C ASP A 43 -9.43 3.04 10.03
N THR A 44 -9.49 2.08 9.11
CA THR A 44 -8.39 1.84 8.17
C THR A 44 -8.51 2.83 7.01
N LEU A 45 -7.59 3.79 6.95
CA LEU A 45 -7.62 4.84 5.93
C LEU A 45 -6.95 4.37 4.63
N PHE A 46 -5.72 3.86 4.71
CA PHE A 46 -4.92 3.44 3.56
C PHE A 46 -3.80 2.47 3.97
N ILE A 47 -3.16 1.81 2.99
CA ILE A 47 -1.92 1.09 3.22
C ILE A 47 -0.79 2.12 3.29
N GLY A 48 -0.39 2.44 4.51
CA GLY A 48 0.60 3.45 4.80
C GLY A 48 1.95 2.90 5.22
N LYS A 49 2.99 3.69 5.02
CA LYS A 49 4.29 3.53 5.67
C LYS A 49 4.53 4.72 6.59
N GLU A 50 4.92 4.44 7.83
CA GLU A 50 5.40 5.49 8.73
C GLU A 50 6.74 6.04 8.21
N THR A 51 6.79 7.34 7.94
CA THR A 51 7.98 8.05 7.45
C THR A 51 8.64 8.89 8.54
N ALA A 52 7.86 9.31 9.52
CA ALA A 52 8.29 9.86 10.80
C ALA A 52 7.23 9.52 11.85
N VAL A 53 7.54 9.70 13.14
CA VAL A 53 6.59 9.43 14.23
C VAL A 53 5.27 10.16 13.98
N GLY A 54 4.19 9.41 13.76
CA GLY A 54 2.87 9.97 13.48
C GLY A 54 2.64 10.46 12.05
N CYS A 55 3.63 10.38 11.16
CA CYS A 55 3.54 10.75 9.75
C CYS A 55 3.48 9.49 8.89
N PHE A 56 2.41 9.35 8.12
CA PHE A 56 2.17 8.16 7.29
C PHE A 56 1.92 8.57 5.85
N ASP A 57 2.69 7.97 4.94
CA ASP A 57 2.52 8.14 3.50
C ASP A 57 1.74 6.96 2.94
N GLU A 58 0.76 7.21 2.07
CA GLU A 58 0.10 6.15 1.30
C GLU A 58 1.07 5.55 0.29
N ILE A 59 1.32 4.23 0.43
CA ILE A 59 2.29 3.51 -0.41
C ILE A 59 1.63 2.54 -1.40
N CYS A 60 0.35 2.18 -1.21
CA CYS A 60 -0.33 1.23 -2.08
C CYS A 60 -1.86 1.40 -2.09
N THR A 61 -2.44 1.46 -3.29
CA THR A 61 -3.89 1.45 -3.55
C THR A 61 -4.42 0.06 -3.92
N GLN A 62 -3.70 -0.99 -3.54
CA GLN A 62 -3.99 -2.42 -3.81
C GLN A 62 -4.34 -2.66 -5.27
N CYS A 63 -3.33 -2.38 -6.08
CA CYS A 63 -3.55 -2.00 -7.45
C CYS A 63 -3.70 -3.18 -8.44
N GLY A 64 -3.24 -4.38 -8.10
CA GLY A 64 -3.28 -5.54 -9.00
C GLY A 64 -2.47 -5.40 -10.30
N THR A 65 -2.01 -4.21 -10.68
CA THR A 65 -1.19 -3.90 -11.85
C THR A 65 0.09 -3.21 -11.39
N CYS A 66 0.86 -3.90 -10.54
CA CYS A 66 2.07 -3.36 -9.93
C CYS A 66 3.15 -3.12 -10.99
N ILE A 67 3.78 -1.94 -10.97
CA ILE A 67 4.86 -1.55 -11.89
C ILE A 67 6.12 -1.09 -11.14
N LEU A 68 6.24 -1.47 -9.85
CA LEU A 68 7.36 -1.04 -9.01
C LEU A 68 8.71 -1.54 -9.55
N GLY A 69 8.74 -2.67 -10.25
CA GLY A 69 9.95 -3.19 -10.90
C GLY A 69 10.44 -2.26 -12.02
N GLU A 70 9.52 -1.67 -12.78
CA GLU A 70 9.81 -0.72 -13.86
C GLU A 70 10.19 0.67 -13.34
N THR A 71 9.63 1.09 -12.20
CA THR A 71 9.79 2.44 -11.66
C THR A 71 10.82 2.53 -10.54
N GLY A 72 11.67 1.52 -10.38
CA GLY A 72 12.76 1.52 -9.39
C GLY A 72 12.28 1.49 -7.94
N GLY A 73 11.08 0.98 -7.69
CA GLY A 73 10.49 0.83 -6.35
C GLY A 73 9.61 2.00 -5.89
N ILE A 74 9.36 3.01 -6.74
CA ILE A 74 8.50 4.15 -6.40
C ILE A 74 7.16 3.99 -7.11
N CYS A 75 6.05 3.97 -6.36
CA CYS A 75 4.71 3.81 -6.94
C CYS A 75 4.22 5.14 -7.52
N PRO A 76 4.11 5.30 -8.86
CA PRO A 76 3.65 6.56 -9.41
C PRO A 76 2.14 6.78 -9.18
N VAL A 77 1.40 5.73 -8.81
CA VAL A 77 -0.04 5.83 -8.52
C VAL A 77 -0.30 6.58 -7.20
N THR A 78 0.48 6.30 -6.15
CA THR A 78 0.29 6.94 -4.84
C THR A 78 1.21 8.15 -4.65
N SER A 79 2.40 8.13 -5.27
CA SER A 79 3.36 9.23 -5.13
C SER A 79 3.08 10.41 -6.07
N CYS A 80 2.37 10.23 -7.19
CA CYS A 80 2.03 11.33 -8.11
C CYS A 80 0.60 11.82 -7.87
N HIS A 81 0.39 13.14 -7.76
CA HIS A 81 -0.95 13.75 -7.68
C HIS A 81 -1.88 13.36 -8.84
N LYS A 82 -1.31 13.10 -10.03
CA LYS A 82 -2.06 12.69 -11.21
C LYS A 82 -2.19 11.16 -11.34
N GLY A 83 -1.53 10.39 -10.48
CA GLY A 83 -1.53 8.92 -10.53
C GLY A 83 -1.04 8.31 -11.85
N LEU A 84 -0.22 9.06 -12.62
CA LEU A 84 0.18 8.69 -13.99
C LEU A 84 1.20 7.56 -13.99
N VAL A 85 0.84 6.43 -14.58
CA VAL A 85 1.73 5.27 -14.77
C VAL A 85 2.71 5.43 -15.93
N ASN A 86 2.45 6.39 -16.82
CA ASN A 86 3.33 6.81 -17.91
C ASN A 86 3.59 8.31 -17.78
N GLY A 87 4.77 8.70 -17.28
CA GLY A 87 5.21 10.08 -17.20
C GLY A 87 6.60 10.26 -17.84
N PRO A 88 7.24 11.43 -17.67
CA PRO A 88 6.77 12.59 -16.91
C PRO A 88 5.60 13.33 -17.61
N CYS A 89 4.85 14.12 -16.84
CA CYS A 89 3.70 14.90 -17.35
C CYS A 89 4.05 16.34 -17.80
N GLY A 90 5.33 16.71 -17.81
CA GLY A 90 5.78 18.09 -18.07
C GLY A 90 5.68 19.04 -16.87
N GLY A 91 4.80 18.75 -15.91
CA GLY A 91 4.53 19.57 -14.73
C GLY A 91 5.52 19.46 -13.57
N THR A 92 6.82 19.38 -13.86
CA THR A 92 7.88 19.34 -12.85
C THR A 92 8.63 20.66 -12.82
N ASN A 93 8.87 21.21 -11.64
CA ASN A 93 9.64 22.43 -11.44
C ASN A 93 10.75 22.16 -10.42
N ASN A 94 12.00 22.13 -10.88
CA ASN A 94 13.18 21.84 -10.05
C ASN A 94 13.00 20.56 -9.18
N GLY A 95 12.35 19.55 -9.73
CA GLY A 95 12.07 18.27 -9.06
C GLY A 95 10.84 18.26 -8.16
N LYS A 96 10.11 19.37 -8.01
CA LYS A 96 8.83 19.47 -7.29
C LYS A 96 7.64 19.36 -8.23
N CYS A 97 6.49 18.96 -7.69
CA CYS A 97 5.25 18.85 -8.44
C CYS A 97 4.61 20.23 -8.67
N GLU A 98 4.03 20.47 -9.85
CA GLU A 98 3.29 21.72 -10.13
C GLU A 98 2.02 21.91 -9.29
N ILE A 99 1.42 20.82 -8.81
CA ILE A 99 0.17 20.85 -8.03
C ILE A 99 0.45 21.23 -6.56
N ASP A 100 1.61 20.82 -6.04
CA ASP A 100 2.03 21.10 -4.67
C ASP A 100 3.55 21.17 -4.64
N SER A 101 4.07 22.38 -4.40
CA SER A 101 5.51 22.66 -4.35
C SER A 101 6.21 22.02 -3.16
N ASN A 102 5.47 21.61 -2.12
CA ASN A 102 6.06 20.89 -0.99
C ASN A 102 6.36 19.43 -1.35
N LYS A 103 5.64 18.86 -2.33
CA LYS A 103 5.79 17.46 -2.73
C LYS A 103 6.81 17.28 -3.84
N ASP A 104 7.68 16.30 -3.66
CA ASP A 104 8.59 15.86 -4.73
C ASP A 104 7.81 15.26 -5.90
N CYS A 105 8.26 15.57 -7.11
CA CYS A 105 7.70 14.97 -8.31
C CYS A 105 8.09 13.48 -8.35
N ALA A 106 7.08 12.60 -8.29
CA ALA A 106 7.29 11.16 -8.36
C ALA A 106 8.15 10.73 -9.56
N TRP A 107 7.98 11.35 -10.73
CA TRP A 107 8.75 11.02 -11.93
C TRP A 107 10.19 11.54 -11.89
N THR A 108 10.47 12.61 -11.16
CA THR A 108 11.86 13.02 -10.87
C THR A 108 12.52 12.02 -9.93
N LEU A 109 11.82 11.57 -8.88
CA LEU A 109 12.32 10.55 -7.96
C LEU A 109 12.60 9.22 -8.68
N ILE A 110 11.66 8.77 -9.53
CA ILE A 110 11.82 7.57 -10.37
C ILE A 110 13.03 7.68 -11.28
N TYR A 111 13.20 8.81 -11.99
CA TYR A 111 14.34 9.03 -12.86
C TYR A 111 15.66 8.93 -12.10
N ASN A 112 15.79 9.63 -10.97
CA ASN A 112 17.00 9.61 -10.14
C ASN A 112 17.31 8.20 -9.67
N ARG A 113 16.29 7.49 -9.18
CA ARG A 113 16.41 6.11 -8.70
C ARG A 113 16.85 5.15 -9.80
N LEU A 114 16.26 5.25 -11.00
CA LEU A 114 16.63 4.41 -12.14
C LEU A 114 18.01 4.77 -12.69
N LYS A 115 18.43 6.04 -12.61
CA LYS A 115 19.79 6.47 -12.97
C LYS A 115 20.83 5.83 -12.05
N GLU A 116 20.61 5.85 -10.74
CA GLU A 116 21.47 5.18 -9.75
C GLU A 116 21.58 3.67 -10.01
N LEU A 117 20.48 3.04 -10.42
CA LEU A 117 20.42 1.62 -10.73
C LEU A 117 20.99 1.25 -12.12
N GLY A 118 21.35 2.24 -12.95
CA GLY A 118 21.77 1.99 -14.34
C GLY A 118 20.64 1.42 -15.22
N ARG A 119 19.38 1.77 -14.93
CA ARG A 119 18.16 1.16 -15.51
C ARG A 119 17.24 2.17 -16.20
N LEU A 120 17.78 3.30 -16.66
CA LEU A 120 17.01 4.37 -17.32
C LEU A 120 16.21 3.89 -18.54
N ASP A 121 16.66 2.83 -19.24
CA ASP A 121 15.90 2.26 -20.36
C ASP A 121 14.51 1.75 -19.95
N SER A 122 14.30 1.43 -18.67
CA SER A 122 12.98 1.04 -18.14
C SER A 122 11.95 2.15 -18.31
N MET A 123 12.37 3.43 -18.35
CA MET A 123 11.46 4.57 -18.58
C MET A 123 10.94 4.65 -20.02
N ARG A 124 11.58 3.96 -20.97
CA ARG A 124 11.12 3.90 -22.37
C ARG A 124 9.96 2.92 -22.56
N LYS A 125 9.72 2.03 -21.58
CA LYS A 125 8.65 1.05 -21.61
C LYS A 125 7.32 1.71 -21.23
N LEU A 126 6.41 1.79 -22.19
CA LEU A 126 5.04 2.22 -21.95
C LEU A 126 4.26 1.15 -21.20
N GLN A 127 3.59 1.56 -20.12
CA GLN A 127 2.66 0.74 -19.38
C GLN A 127 1.31 0.70 -20.09
N ALA A 128 0.68 -0.48 -20.12
CA ALA A 128 -0.67 -0.62 -20.62
C ALA A 128 -1.66 0.25 -19.81
N PRO A 129 -2.82 0.61 -20.40
CA PRO A 129 -3.90 1.24 -19.64
C PRO A 129 -4.21 0.44 -18.37
N ARG A 130 -4.39 1.14 -17.26
CA ARG A 130 -4.68 0.47 -15.99
C ARG A 130 -6.01 -0.25 -16.07
N ASN A 131 -6.01 -1.51 -15.66
CA ASN A 131 -7.25 -2.22 -15.44
C ASN A 131 -7.89 -1.72 -14.13
N HIS A 132 -8.98 -0.96 -14.25
CA HIS A 132 -9.80 -0.52 -13.12
C HIS A 132 -10.82 -1.59 -12.68
N GLN A 133 -11.00 -2.65 -13.46
CA GLN A 133 -11.73 -3.86 -13.13
C GLN A 133 -10.74 -4.91 -12.56
N ARG A 134 -10.09 -4.59 -11.43
CA ARG A 134 -9.38 -5.65 -10.67
C ARG A 134 -10.40 -6.69 -10.21
N GLU A 135 -9.87 -7.80 -9.68
CA GLU A 135 -10.63 -8.82 -8.95
C GLU A 135 -11.85 -8.19 -8.25
N PRO A 136 -13.08 -8.55 -8.65
CA PRO A 136 -14.28 -7.91 -8.13
C PRO A 136 -14.35 -8.06 -6.62
N SER A 137 -14.61 -6.97 -5.90
CA SER A 137 -14.79 -7.04 -4.45
C SER A 137 -16.09 -7.79 -4.11
N PRO A 138 -16.08 -8.75 -3.17
CA PRO A 138 -14.92 -9.24 -2.40
C PRO A 138 -14.06 -10.25 -3.18
N GLY A 139 -12.79 -9.91 -3.38
CA GLY A 139 -11.88 -10.72 -4.18
C GLY A 139 -11.36 -11.97 -3.46
N LYS A 140 -11.25 -13.09 -4.18
CA LYS A 140 -10.63 -14.32 -3.67
C LYS A 140 -9.60 -14.83 -4.67
N PHE A 141 -8.33 -14.83 -4.29
CA PHE A 141 -7.26 -15.38 -5.11
C PHE A 141 -6.73 -16.67 -4.48
N MET A 142 -6.76 -17.78 -5.23
CA MET A 142 -6.23 -19.07 -4.81
C MET A 142 -5.02 -19.39 -5.69
N ILE A 143 -3.84 -19.49 -5.10
CA ILE A 143 -2.64 -19.97 -5.80
C ILE A 143 -2.71 -21.50 -5.76
N SER A 144 -2.87 -22.15 -6.92
CA SER A 144 -2.79 -23.60 -7.00
C SER A 144 -1.39 -24.07 -6.60
N PRO A 145 -1.25 -25.08 -5.72
CA PRO A 145 0.04 -25.64 -5.36
C PRO A 145 0.60 -26.37 -6.58
N GLY A 146 1.53 -25.73 -7.32
CA GLY A 146 2.17 -26.32 -8.50
C GLY A 146 2.61 -25.35 -9.59
N ALA A 147 2.36 -24.04 -9.48
CA ALA A 147 2.88 -23.05 -10.42
C ALA A 147 4.17 -22.40 -9.91
N GLN A 148 5.28 -23.13 -9.98
CA GLN A 148 6.65 -22.61 -10.04
C GLN A 148 7.41 -23.39 -11.12
#